data_AF-A0A820TEF2-F1
#
_entry.id   AF-A0A820TEF2-F1
#
_cell.length_a   1.000
_cell.length_b   1.000
_cell.length_c   1.000
_cell.angle_alpha   90.00
_cell.angle_beta   90.00
_cell.angle_gamma   90.00
#
_symmetry.space_group_name_H-M   'P 1'
#
loop_
_entity.id
_entity.type
_entity.pdbx_description
1 polymer ?
#
loop_
_entity_poly.entity_id
_entity_poly.type
_entity_poly.pdbx_seq_one_letter_code
_entity_poly.pdbx_strand_id
1 'polypeptide(L)'
;MASSSTKAHPWFEICHSRPSAKYQVFIFPGAGVPGSYYNDWDRNFPEYEFSLVIYPGRAKRSSENYLSTMKEYLGQLYRELLPYIKKPCSFIGHRY
;
A
#
# COMPACT_ATOMS: atom_id res chain seq x y z
N MET A 1 1.56 20.91 14.90
CA MET A 1 2.02 19.97 13.86
C MET A 1 0.79 19.16 13.45
N ALA A 2 0.16 19.50 12.32
CA ALA A 2 -1.10 18.87 11.93
C ALA A 2 -0.79 17.51 11.26
N SER A 3 -1.06 16.41 11.96
CA SER A 3 -1.24 15.11 11.32
C SER A 3 -2.48 15.19 10.45
N SER A 4 -2.30 15.47 9.14
CA SER A 4 -3.37 15.26 8.18
C SER A 4 -3.73 13.78 8.18
N SER A 5 -4.85 13.44 8.81
CA SER A 5 -5.48 12.13 8.73
C SER A 5 -5.76 11.84 7.25
N THR A 6 -4.87 11.09 6.60
CA THR A 6 -5.17 10.50 5.31
C THR A 6 -6.34 9.56 5.52
N LYS A 7 -7.47 9.85 4.86
CA LYS A 7 -8.67 9.01 4.91
C LYS A 7 -8.26 7.55 4.67
N ALA A 8 -8.60 6.67 5.60
CA ALA A 8 -8.18 5.27 5.53
C ALA A 8 -8.73 4.61 4.26
N HIS A 9 -7.83 4.13 3.39
CA HIS A 9 -8.21 3.38 2.20
C HIS A 9 -8.23 1.87 2.52
N PRO A 10 -9.21 1.09 2.07
CA PRO A 10 -9.23 -0.35 2.35
C PRO A 10 -8.05 -1.08 1.72
N TRP A 11 -7.69 -0.74 0.48
CA TRP A 11 -6.69 -1.48 -0.31
C TRP A 11 -5.23 -1.17 0.01
N PHE A 12 -4.94 -0.05 0.66
CA PHE A 12 -3.57 0.30 1.03
C PHE A 12 -3.56 1.29 2.18
N GLU A 13 -2.38 1.46 2.79
CA GLU A 13 -2.13 2.39 3.87
C GLU A 13 -0.86 3.18 3.56
N ILE A 14 -0.93 4.50 3.66
CA ILE A 14 0.25 5.35 3.52
C ILE A 14 1.05 5.24 4.82
N CYS A 15 2.30 4.77 4.75
CA CYS A 15 3.14 4.59 5.95
C CYS A 15 3.39 5.94 6.64
N HIS A 16 3.83 6.93 5.86
CA HIS A 16 3.94 8.33 6.28
C HIS A 16 3.53 9.24 5.13
N SER A 17 2.61 10.16 5.39
CA SER A 17 2.15 11.12 4.38
C SER A 17 3.28 12.09 4.02
N ARG A 18 3.61 12.15 2.72
CA ARG A 18 4.65 13.01 2.15
C ARG A 18 4.10 13.69 0.90
N PRO A 19 3.27 14.75 1.03
CA PRO A 19 2.68 15.44 -0.11
C PRO A 19 3.72 15.95 -1.11
N SER A 20 4.90 16.35 -0.61
CA SER A 20 6.03 16.84 -1.40
C SER A 20 6.95 15.75 -1.98
N ALA A 21 6.68 14.45 -1.72
CA ALA A 21 7.46 13.36 -2.32
C ALA A 21 7.43 13.46 -3.85
N LYS A 22 8.53 13.14 -4.51
CA LYS A 22 8.63 13.16 -5.98
C LYS A 22 8.14 11.86 -6.60
N TYR A 23 8.20 10.76 -5.85
CA TYR A 23 7.92 9.41 -6.31
C TYR A 23 6.94 8.70 -5.37
N GLN A 24 6.24 7.70 -5.90
CA GLN A 24 5.37 6.82 -5.12
C GLN A 24 5.91 5.39 -5.12
N VAL A 25 5.77 4.69 -3.99
CA VAL A 25 6.13 3.28 -3.87
C VAL A 25 4.95 2.52 -3.29
N PHE A 26 4.49 1.49 -4.01
CA PHE A 26 3.48 0.57 -3.51
C PHE A 26 4.14 -0.75 -3.13
N ILE A 27 4.06 -1.09 -1.85
CA ILE A 27 4.63 -2.31 -1.28
C ILE A 27 3.55 -3.39 -1.25
N PHE A 28 3.84 -4.54 -1.83
CA PHE A 28 3.08 -5.78 -1.73
C PHE A 28 3.73 -6.66 -0.66
N PRO A 29 3.15 -6.74 0.55
CA PRO A 29 3.73 -7.51 1.65
C PRO A 29 3.83 -9.00 1.31
N GLY A 30 4.92 -9.63 1.72
CA GLY A 30 5.06 -11.09 1.61
C GLY A 30 4.04 -11.82 2.49
N ALA A 31 3.71 -13.06 2.14
CA ALA A 31 2.81 -13.89 2.93
C ALA A 31 3.34 -14.05 4.38
N GLY A 32 2.49 -13.76 5.37
CA GLY A 32 2.85 -13.87 6.79
C GLY A 32 3.73 -12.73 7.33
N VAL A 33 4.13 -11.76 6.49
CA VAL A 33 4.89 -10.58 6.95
C VAL A 33 3.91 -9.53 7.46
N PRO A 34 4.03 -9.06 8.71
CA PRO A 34 3.17 -8.01 9.24
C PRO A 34 3.47 -6.68 8.54
N GLY A 35 2.43 -5.87 8.30
CA GLY A 35 2.59 -4.57 7.66
C GLY A 35 3.56 -3.63 8.37
N SER A 36 3.64 -3.74 9.70
CA SER A 36 4.56 -2.97 10.54
C SER A 36 6.03 -3.17 10.19
N TYR A 37 6.40 -4.28 9.54
CA TYR A 37 7.77 -4.52 9.06
C TYR A 37 8.25 -3.42 8.10
N TYR A 38 7.33 -2.79 7.36
CA TYR A 38 7.63 -1.81 6.33
C TYR A 38 7.54 -0.36 6.81
N ASN A 39 7.11 -0.11 8.05
CA ASN A 39 6.82 1.25 8.55
C ASN A 39 8.04 2.17 8.52
N ASP A 40 9.24 1.63 8.74
CA ASP A 40 10.46 2.42 8.85
C ASP A 40 11.28 2.50 7.55
N TRP A 41 10.82 1.84 6.48
CA TRP A 41 11.55 1.81 5.21
C TRP A 41 11.69 3.19 4.57
N ASP A 42 10.75 4.10 4.78
CA ASP A 42 10.73 5.42 4.15
C ASP A 42 11.59 6.47 4.89
N ARG A 43 12.09 6.17 6.09
CA ARG A 43 12.79 7.15 6.95
C ARG A 43 13.97 7.82 6.25
N ASN A 44 14.68 7.06 5.43
CA ASN A 44 15.88 7.53 4.72
C ASN A 44 15.61 7.96 3.26
N PHE A 45 14.34 7.95 2.82
CA PHE A 45 13.96 8.21 1.43
C PHE A 45 12.86 9.27 1.34
N PRO A 46 13.13 10.52 1.76
CA PRO A 46 12.11 11.57 1.87
C PRO A 46 11.47 11.98 0.54
N GLU A 47 12.13 11.69 -0.58
CA GLU A 47 11.62 11.92 -1.93
C GLU A 47 10.60 10.86 -2.40
N TYR A 48 10.34 9.82 -1.60
CA TYR A 48 9.38 8.75 -1.88
C TYR A 48 8.25 8.74 -0.85
N GLU A 49 7.01 8.53 -1.31
CA GLU A 49 5.86 8.23 -0.46
C GLU A 49 5.52 6.75 -0.58
N PHE A 50 5.56 6.03 0.55
CA PHE A 50 5.35 4.59 0.60
C PHE A 50 3.91 4.27 1.01
N SER A 51 3.29 3.36 0.28
CA SER A 51 1.96 2.83 0.54
C SER A 51 2.01 1.31 0.60
N LEU A 52 1.56 0.74 1.71
CA LEU A 52 1.47 -0.71 1.91
C LEU A 52 0.13 -1.24 1.41
N VAL A 53 0.14 -2.19 0.49
CA VAL A 53 -1.06 -2.85 -0.03
C VAL A 53 -1.61 -3.85 0.99
N ILE A 54 -2.93 -3.87 1.15
CA ILE A 54 -3.65 -4.71 2.11
C ILE A 54 -4.57 -5.67 1.35
N TYR A 55 -4.20 -6.96 1.40
CA TYR A 55 -4.95 -8.04 0.78
C TYR A 55 -6.31 -8.24 1.46
N PRO A 56 -7.38 -8.60 0.71
CA PRO A 56 -8.59 -9.16 1.29
C PRO A 56 -8.27 -10.37 2.18
N GLY A 57 -8.95 -10.51 3.31
CA GLY A 57 -8.69 -11.56 4.31
C GLY A 57 -7.49 -11.28 5.22
N ARG A 58 -6.86 -10.10 5.16
CA ARG A 58 -5.72 -9.72 6.01
C ARG A 58 -5.95 -8.40 6.76
N ALA A 59 -5.33 -8.28 7.94
CA ALA A 59 -5.33 -7.07 8.76
C ALA A 59 -6.74 -6.47 8.91
N LYS A 60 -6.93 -5.19 8.54
CA LYS A 60 -8.22 -4.49 8.60
C LYS A 60 -9.29 -5.04 7.65
N ARG A 61 -8.91 -5.93 6.72
CA ARG A 61 -9.78 -6.66 5.79
C ARG A 61 -9.91 -8.14 6.14
N SER A 62 -9.59 -8.53 7.37
CA SER A 62 -9.59 -9.94 7.83
C SER A 62 -10.96 -10.63 7.80
N SER A 63 -12.06 -9.86 7.84
CA SER A 63 -13.42 -10.38 7.72
C SER A 63 -13.84 -10.64 6.27
N GLU A 64 -13.08 -10.19 5.27
CA GLU A 64 -13.37 -10.40 3.87
C GLU A 64 -12.86 -11.77 3.40
N ASN A 65 -13.59 -12.39 2.47
CA ASN A 65 -13.13 -13.62 1.84
C ASN A 65 -11.85 -13.39 1.02
N TYR A 66 -11.00 -14.40 0.98
CA TYR A 66 -9.87 -14.43 0.04
C TYR A 66 -10.38 -14.43 -1.40
N LEU A 67 -9.68 -13.70 -2.27
CA LEU A 67 -9.92 -13.80 -3.71
C LEU A 67 -9.31 -15.08 -4.25
N SER A 68 -10.03 -15.74 -5.15
CA SER A 68 -9.70 -17.08 -5.63
C SER A 68 -8.68 -17.07 -6.77
N THR A 69 -8.52 -15.95 -7.46
CA THR A 69 -7.58 -15.83 -8.58
C THR A 69 -6.77 -14.54 -8.53
N MET A 70 -5.55 -14.59 -9.07
CA MET A 70 -4.71 -13.40 -9.24
C MET A 70 -5.37 -12.36 -10.16
N LYS A 71 -6.15 -12.80 -11.16
CA LYS A 71 -6.86 -11.92 -12.08
C LYS A 71 -7.92 -11.08 -11.36
N GLU A 72 -8.70 -11.69 -10.47
CA GLU A 72 -9.68 -10.97 -9.64
C GLU A 72 -8.98 -9.96 -8.74
N TYR A 73 -7.89 -10.39 -8.08
CA TYR A 73 -7.10 -9.52 -7.21
C TYR A 73 -6.54 -8.31 -7.95
N LEU A 74 -5.81 -8.52 -9.04
CA LEU A 74 -5.23 -7.43 -9.83
C LEU A 74 -6.31 -6.54 -10.44
N GLY A 75 -7.43 -7.11 -10.88
CA GLY A 75 -8.54 -6.34 -11.43
C GLY A 75 -9.17 -5.40 -10.40
N GLN A 76 -9.38 -5.87 -9.17
CA GLN A 76 -9.90 -5.04 -8.08
C GLN A 76 -8.86 -4.01 -7.63
N LEU A 77 -7.64 -4.44 -7.34
CA LEU A 77 -6.56 -3.55 -6.90
C LEU A 77 -6.30 -2.45 -7.93
N TYR A 78 -6.21 -2.78 -9.21
CA TYR A 78 -5.92 -1.80 -10.25
C TYR A 78 -6.95 -0.66 -10.28
N ARG A 79 -8.25 -1.00 -10.21
CA ARG A 79 -9.32 0.01 -10.18
C ARG A 79 -9.20 0.95 -8.99
N GLU A 80 -8.82 0.40 -7.86
CA GLU A 80 -8.73 1.10 -6.58
C GLU A 80 -7.44 1.90 -6.45
N LEU A 81 -6.37 1.45 -7.10
CA LEU A 81 -5.05 2.07 -7.05
C LEU A 81 -4.90 3.18 -8.08
N LEU A 82 -5.48 3.02 -9.27
CA LEU A 82 -5.29 3.94 -10.40
C LEU A 82 -5.56 5.41 -10.06
N PRO A 83 -6.62 5.77 -9.30
CA PRO A 83 -6.86 7.15 -8.90
C PRO A 83 -5.76 7.75 -8.02
N TYR A 84 -4.95 6.93 -7.36
CA TYR A 84 -3.91 7.34 -6.41
C TYR A 84 -2.50 7.39 -7.01
N ILE A 85 -2.31 6.87 -8.22
CA ILE A 85 -1.07 7.01 -8.96
C ILE A 85 -1.04 8.42 -9.56
N LYS A 86 -0.35 9.35 -8.88
CA LYS A 86 -0.25 10.77 -9.27
C LYS A 86 1.16 11.17 -9.68
N LYS A 87 2.15 10.35 -9.36
CA LYS A 87 3.58 10.60 -9.57
C LYS A 87 4.21 9.34 -10.18
N PRO A 88 5.42 9.42 -10.77
CA PRO A 88 6.12 8.22 -11.20
C PRO A 88 6.22 7.23 -10.02
N CYS A 89 5.78 6.00 -10.26
CA CYS A 89 5.61 5.02 -9.20
C CYS A 89 6.40 3.75 -9.43
N SER A 90 6.76 3.08 -8.35
CA SER A 90 7.39 1.76 -8.35
C SER A 90 6.60 0.79 -7.50
N PHE A 91 6.66 -0.48 -7.87
CA PHE A 91 5.98 -1.57 -7.20
C PHE A 91 7.03 -2.51 -6.61
N ILE A 92 6.99 -2.73 -5.30
CA ILE A 92 7.92 -3.63 -4.61
C ILE A 92 7.11 -4.79 -4.06
N GLY A 93 7.43 -6.01 -4.48
CA GLY A 93 6.86 -7.22 -3.91
C GLY A 93 7.97 -8.12 -3.40
N HIS A 94 7.76 -8.66 -2.20
CA HIS A 94 8.50 -9.85 -1.78
C HIS A 94 7.66 -11.08 -2.11
N ARG A 95 8.30 -12.19 -2.47
CA ARG A 95 7.67 -13.43 -2.97
C ARG A 95 6.33 -13.77 -2.29
N TYR A 96 5.40 -14.30 -3.08
CA TYR A 96 4.44 -15.30 -2.62
C TYR A 96 5.07 -16.68 -2.72
#